data_AF-A0A9E4WSA4-F1
#
_entry.id   AF-A0A9E4WSA4-F1
#
_cell.length_a   1.000
_cell.length_b   1.000
_cell.length_c   1.000
_cell.angle_alpha   90.00
_cell.angle_beta   90.00
_cell.angle_gamma   90.00
#
_symmetry.space_group_name_H-M   'P 1'
#
loop_
_entity.id
_entity.type
_entity.pdbx_description
1 polymer ?
#
loop_
_entity_poly.entity_id
_entity_poly.type
_entity_poly.pdbx_seq_one_letter_code
_entity_poly.pdbx_strand_id
1 'polypeptide(L)' 'MDLFEAIGTQRAMRRLKDDPVSDEDVWKILDAAIKAPSGGNRQPWNFIVVR' A
#
# COMPACT_ATOMS: atom_id res chain seq x y z
N MET A 1 -13.63 -5.12 9.23
CA MET A 1 -12.70 -4.13 9.79
C MET A 1 -12.99 -2.79 9.15
N ASP A 2 -13.21 -1.76 9.96
CA ASP A 2 -13.34 -0.39 9.48
C ASP A 2 -11.97 0.31 9.33
N LEU A 3 -11.97 1.56 8.87
CA LEU A 3 -10.74 2.32 8.62
C LEU A 3 -9.91 2.52 9.90
N PHE A 4 -10.55 2.88 11.01
CA PHE A 4 -9.83 3.22 12.24
C PHE A 4 -9.32 1.97 12.95
N GLU A 5 -10.08 0.87 12.90
CA GLU A 5 -9.63 -0.43 13.35
C GLU A 5 -8.43 -0.91 12.54
N ALA A 6 -8.43 -0.76 11.21
CA ALA A 6 -7.30 -1.13 10.36
C ALA A 6 -6.03 -0.37 10.72
N ILE A 7 -6.14 0.96 10.88
CA ILE A 7 -5.02 1.81 11.26
C ILE A 7 -4.49 1.43 12.65
N GLY A 8 -5.39 1.23 13.63
CA GLY A 8 -5.00 0.93 15.02
C GLY A 8 -4.41 -0.46 15.22
N THR A 9 -4.80 -1.44 14.39
CA THR A 9 -4.35 -2.83 14.51
C THR A 9 -3.17 -3.18 13.60
N GLN A 10 -2.78 -2.31 12.67
CA GLN A 10 -1.66 -2.55 11.76
C GLN A 10 -0.36 -2.91 12.52
N ARG A 11 0.33 -3.96 12.05
CA ARG A 11 1.61 -4.44 12.60
C ARG A 11 2.67 -4.57 11.51
N ALA A 12 3.93 -4.34 11.86
CA ALA A 12 5.06 -4.65 10.98
C ALA A 12 5.29 -6.17 10.94
N MET A 13 4.97 -6.79 9.81
CA MET A 13 5.15 -8.23 9.59
C MET A 13 6.60 -8.55 9.20
N ARG A 14 7.19 -9.59 9.81
CA ARG A 14 8.58 -10.05 9.56
C ARG A 14 8.65 -11.44 8.93
N ARG A 15 7.51 -12.11 8.81
CA ARG A 15 7.37 -13.44 8.19
C ARG A 15 6.17 -13.34 7.26
N LEU A 16 6.42 -13.57 5.99
CA LEU A 16 5.42 -13.60 4.94
C LEU A 16 5.34 -15.03 4.42
N LYS A 17 4.20 -15.40 3.86
CA LYS A 17 4.09 -16.66 3.13
C LYS A 17 4.73 -16.50 1.75
N ASP A 18 5.06 -17.63 1.13
CA ASP A 18 5.65 -17.65 -0.21
C ASP A 18 4.60 -17.53 -1.33
N ASP A 19 3.31 -17.46 -1.00
CA ASP A 19 2.28 -17.22 -2.02
C ASP A 19 2.43 -15.81 -2.63
N PRO A 20 2.41 -15.73 -3.98
CA PRO A 20 2.54 -14.44 -4.64
C PRO A 20 1.29 -13.60 -4.42
N VAL A 21 1.49 -12.30 -4.23
CA VAL A 21 0.40 -11.31 -4.21
C VAL A 21 -0.12 -11.11 -5.63
N SER A 22 -1.45 -11.04 -5.80
CA SER A 22 -2.06 -10.83 -7.11
C SER A 22 -1.74 -9.44 -7.68
N ASP A 23 -1.68 -9.33 -9.01
CA ASP A 23 -1.47 -8.05 -9.70
C ASP A 23 -2.58 -7.04 -9.36
N GLU A 24 -3.82 -7.52 -9.25
CA GLU A 24 -4.98 -6.70 -8.89
C GLU A 24 -4.80 -6.05 -7.52
N ASP A 25 -4.37 -6.83 -6.52
CA ASP A 25 -4.14 -6.32 -5.17
C ASP A 25 -2.98 -5.30 -5.14
N VAL A 26 -1.89 -5.58 -5.86
CA VAL A 26 -0.77 -4.64 -5.98
C VAL A 26 -1.25 -3.32 -6.58
N TRP A 27 -2.02 -3.35 -7.67
CA TRP A 27 -2.56 -2.13 -8.29
C TRP A 27 -3.50 -1.37 -7.37
N LYS A 28 -4.37 -2.08 -6.65
CA LYS A 28 -5.29 -1.48 -5.69
C LYS A 28 -4.56 -0.75 -4.57
N ILE A 29 -3.45 -1.30 -4.08
CA ILE A 29 -2.60 -0.67 -3.05
C ILE A 29 -1.92 0.59 -3.61
N LEU A 30 -1.37 0.51 -4.82
CA LEU A 30 -0.69 1.65 -5.44
C LEU A 30 -1.66 2.80 -5.76
N ASP A 31 -2.85 2.49 -6.27
CA ASP A 31 -3.92 3.48 -6.51
C ASP A 31 -4.38 4.16 -5.21
N ALA A 32 -4.43 3.42 -4.09
CA ALA A 32 -4.70 4.00 -2.78
C ALA A 32 -3.54 4.91 -2.32
N ALA A 33 -2.29 4.52 -2.56
CA ALA A 33 -1.11 5.27 -2.12
C ALA A 33 -0.99 6.65 -2.80
N ILE A 34 -1.27 6.75 -4.10
CA ILE A 34 -1.15 8.02 -4.85
C ILE A 34 -2.20 9.07 -4.46
N LYS A 35 -3.27 8.67 -3.77
CA LYS A 35 -4.31 9.59 -3.24
C LYS A 35 -3.83 10.39 -2.02
N ALA A 36 -2.66 10.08 -1.47
CA ALA A 36 -2.07 10.86 -0.39
C ALA A 36 -1.84 12.33 -0.83
N PRO A 37 -2.12 13.31 0.04
CA PRO A 37 -1.86 14.71 -0.29
C PRO A 37 -0.34 14.94 -0.46
N SER A 38 0.02 15.79 -1.42
CA SER A 38 1.40 16.26 -1.61
C SER A 38 1.43 17.79 -1.74
N GLY A 39 2.51 18.41 -1.26
CA GLY A 39 2.69 19.85 -1.38
C GLY A 39 2.66 20.30 -2.84
N GLY A 40 1.70 21.15 -3.18
CA GLY A 40 1.45 21.60 -4.56
C GLY A 40 0.94 20.51 -5.50
N ASN A 41 0.37 19.42 -4.97
CA ASN A 41 -0.04 18.22 -5.72
C ASN A 41 1.08 17.65 -6.62
N ARG A 42 2.34 17.80 -6.21
CA ARG A 42 3.50 17.37 -7.01
C ARG A 42 3.59 15.87 -7.20
N GLN A 43 2.92 15.08 -6.36
CA GLN A 43 2.92 13.62 -6.39
C GLN A 43 4.33 13.02 -6.59
N PRO A 44 5.30 13.35 -5.71
CA PRO A 44 6.72 13.07 -5.93
C PRO A 44 7.10 11.62 -5.60
N TRP A 45 6.23 10.67 -5.91
CA TRP A 45 6.39 9.24 -5.62
C TRP A 45 6.62 8.44 -6.89
N ASN A 46 7.53 7.47 -6.80
CA ASN A 46 7.74 6.44 -7.80
C ASN A 46 7.73 5.09 -7.07
N PHE A 47 6.97 4.14 -7.60
CA PHE A 47 6.88 2.79 -7.03
C PHE A 47 7.46 1.79 -8.03
N ILE A 48 8.36 0.93 -7.55
CA ILE A 48 8.95 -0.16 -8.33
C ILE A 48 8.52 -1.47 -7.68
N VAL A 49 7.81 -2.31 -8.43
CA VAL A 49 7.38 -3.63 -7.98
C VAL A 49 8.46 -4.65 -8.35
N VAL A 50 8.99 -5.36 -7.36
CA VAL A 50 9.98 -6.43 -7.51
C VAL A 50 9.32 -7.77 -7.23
N ARG A 51 9.66 -8.79 -8.02
CA ARG A 51 9.14 -10.16 -7.91
C ARG A 51 10.27 -11.17 -7.96
#